data_AF-A0A1H0ZAV3-F1
#
_entry.id   AF-A0A1H0ZAV3-F1
#
_cell.length_a   1.000
_cell.length_b   1.000
_cell.length_c   1.000
_cell.angle_alpha   90.00
_cell.angle_beta   90.00
_cell.angle_gamma   90.00
#
_symmetry.space_group_name_H-M   'P 1'
#
loop_
_entity.id
_entity.type
_entity.pdbx_description
1 polymer ?
#
loop_
_entity_poly.entity_id
_entity_poly.type
_entity_poly.pdbx_seq_one_letter_code
_entity_poly.pdbx_strand_id
1 'polypeptide(L)'
;MTIEATAAQPRAMNWRRVTRHPSLMEYNRLVFFIAAANIAVFVMGLQDGRWFGETGFALNAIADLALINLSLGILIRQQRVVNVLFWLATRIPTSWPLWMRWGAGKVFHFGGLHSSSTVFGTLWFAFLLFAMVMNRVEGAALPSNQTLGLSGAMVALLVVLIVTAQGKFRARFHNAFEKIHRFVGWSVLGLFWAQTLSITQDTGGVLLETPAFWMLCLITLSILSPWLTLKRVKVDIEKPSDHAVIARFNYGDTPFPGSSNSLSHTPFGEYHAFANIPSPHDPGYRLAISRAGDWTSEFIANPPSHVWVKGITTSGVARIEVLFKKVVYVGTGSGIGPILPHLLAGDVPNKLIWSTRNPRKTYGDAFVDEIEANTDNPVIWDTDALGKPDLAVLTLKAVRDSGAEAVIIISNQKLTRKLVHDMESLGIPAYGAIWDS
;
A
#
# COMPACT_ATOMS: atom_id res chain seq x y z
N MET A 1 12.96 -51.65 -17.58
CA MET A 1 11.59 -51.57 -17.05
C MET A 1 10.97 -50.30 -17.58
N THR A 2 9.97 -50.49 -18.43
CA THR A 2 9.16 -49.46 -19.08
C THR A 2 8.38 -48.65 -18.04
N ILE A 3 8.52 -47.32 -18.08
CA ILE A 3 7.72 -46.40 -17.27
C ILE A 3 6.32 -46.39 -17.89
N GLU A 4 5.38 -47.09 -17.25
CA GLU A 4 3.97 -46.96 -17.56
C GLU A 4 3.55 -45.51 -17.32
N ALA A 5 3.10 -44.86 -18.38
CA ALA A 5 2.41 -43.59 -18.32
C ALA A 5 1.07 -43.82 -17.60
N THR A 6 1.05 -43.64 -16.28
CA THR A 6 -0.20 -43.52 -15.52
C THR A 6 -1.02 -42.40 -16.14
N ALA A 7 -2.15 -42.77 -16.73
CA ALA A 7 -3.16 -41.87 -17.27
C ALA A 7 -3.46 -40.76 -16.25
N ALA A 8 -3.33 -39.50 -16.69
CA ALA A 8 -3.67 -38.35 -15.89
C ALA A 8 -5.14 -38.44 -15.48
N GLN A 9 -5.40 -38.72 -14.20
CA GLN A 9 -6.74 -38.61 -13.64
C GLN A 9 -7.28 -37.20 -13.94
N PRO A 10 -8.56 -37.05 -14.34
CA PRO A 10 -9.13 -35.73 -14.56
C PRO A 10 -9.04 -34.97 -13.24
N ARG A 11 -8.15 -33.96 -13.19
CA ARG A 11 -7.96 -33.11 -12.02
C ARG A 11 -9.31 -32.49 -11.69
N ALA A 12 -9.92 -32.93 -10.58
CA ALA A 12 -11.12 -32.31 -10.05
C ALA A 12 -10.94 -30.79 -10.05
N MET A 13 -11.99 -30.07 -10.47
CA MET A 13 -11.95 -28.62 -10.61
C MET A 13 -11.58 -28.00 -9.25
N ASN A 14 -10.34 -27.53 -9.15
CA ASN A 14 -9.84 -26.91 -7.94
C ASN A 14 -10.39 -25.49 -7.87
N TRP A 15 -11.53 -25.30 -7.22
CA TRP A 15 -12.17 -24.00 -7.03
C TRP A 15 -11.22 -22.92 -6.50
N ARG A 16 -10.17 -23.29 -5.74
CA ARG A 16 -9.15 -22.35 -5.26
C ARG A 16 -8.38 -21.70 -6.41
N ARG A 17 -8.15 -22.40 -7.53
CA ARG A 17 -7.51 -21.80 -8.72
C ARG A 17 -8.35 -20.66 -9.28
N VAL A 18 -9.67 -20.78 -9.23
CA VAL A 18 -10.57 -19.72 -9.69
C VAL A 18 -10.61 -18.61 -8.66
N THR A 19 -10.93 -18.91 -7.40
CA THR A 19 -11.13 -17.88 -6.37
C THR A 19 -9.85 -17.15 -5.94
N ARG A 20 -8.68 -17.77 -6.13
CA ARG A 20 -7.35 -17.19 -5.82
C ARG A 20 -6.63 -16.69 -7.07
N HIS A 21 -7.34 -16.55 -8.18
CA HIS A 21 -6.79 -15.91 -9.38
C HIS A 21 -6.42 -14.45 -9.06
N PRO A 22 -5.32 -13.89 -9.61
CA PRO A 22 -4.91 -12.51 -9.34
C PRO A 22 -5.99 -11.45 -9.64
N SER A 23 -6.94 -11.72 -10.53
CA SER A 23 -8.08 -10.82 -10.77
C SER A 23 -9.10 -10.78 -9.62
N LEU A 24 -9.12 -11.81 -8.77
CA LEU A 24 -9.99 -11.92 -7.59
C LEU A 24 -9.22 -11.77 -6.28
N MET A 25 -8.03 -11.17 -6.32
CA MET A 25 -7.26 -10.82 -5.12
C MET A 25 -8.06 -9.88 -4.21
N GLU A 26 -7.75 -9.87 -2.92
CA GLU A 26 -8.49 -9.13 -1.90
C GLU A 26 -8.60 -7.64 -2.20
N TYR A 27 -7.57 -7.03 -2.81
CA TYR A 27 -7.64 -5.66 -3.32
C TYR A 27 -8.85 -5.44 -4.25
N ASN A 28 -9.03 -6.30 -5.26
CA ASN A 28 -10.12 -6.16 -6.23
C ASN A 28 -11.48 -6.48 -5.60
N ARG A 29 -11.52 -7.36 -4.59
CA ARG A 29 -12.73 -7.63 -3.81
C ARG A 29 -13.18 -6.40 -3.03
N LEU A 30 -12.24 -5.68 -2.41
CA LEU A 30 -12.53 -4.41 -1.73
C LEU A 30 -13.00 -3.34 -2.72
N VAL A 31 -12.36 -3.26 -3.90
CA VAL A 31 -12.82 -2.36 -4.98
C VAL A 31 -14.25 -2.68 -5.40
N PHE A 32 -14.54 -3.95 -5.67
CA PHE A 32 -15.89 -4.38 -6.04
C PHE A 32 -16.90 -4.11 -4.93
N PHE A 33 -16.54 -4.37 -3.67
CA PHE A 33 -17.42 -4.12 -2.53
C PHE A 33 -17.84 -2.65 -2.42
N ILE A 34 -16.88 -1.72 -2.48
CA ILE A 34 -17.18 -0.28 -2.44
C ILE A 34 -17.97 0.15 -3.67
N ALA A 35 -17.67 -0.40 -4.85
CA ALA A 35 -18.41 -0.11 -6.06
C ALA A 35 -19.87 -0.57 -5.96
N ALA A 36 -20.10 -1.80 -5.53
CA ALA A 36 -21.43 -2.38 -5.34
C ALA A 36 -22.23 -1.60 -4.29
N ALA A 37 -21.60 -1.21 -3.17
CA ALA A 37 -22.24 -0.40 -2.14
C ALA A 37 -22.68 0.98 -2.68
N ASN A 38 -21.81 1.68 -3.41
CA ASN A 38 -22.16 2.98 -4.00
C ASN A 38 -23.27 2.86 -5.06
N ILE A 39 -23.21 1.85 -5.92
CA ILE A 39 -24.26 1.60 -6.93
C ILE A 39 -25.59 1.27 -6.25
N ALA A 40 -25.59 0.41 -5.23
CA ALA A 40 -26.80 0.07 -4.49
C ALA A 40 -27.41 1.31 -3.83
N VAL A 41 -26.60 2.13 -3.15
CA VAL A 41 -27.07 3.38 -2.54
C VAL A 41 -27.63 4.33 -3.59
N PHE A 42 -26.96 4.50 -4.74
CA PHE A 42 -27.45 5.33 -5.84
C PHE A 42 -28.81 4.86 -6.36
N VAL A 43 -28.98 3.55 -6.61
CA VAL A 43 -30.24 2.96 -7.10
C VAL A 43 -31.35 3.07 -6.07
N MET A 44 -31.09 2.76 -4.80
CA MET A 44 -32.07 2.92 -3.72
C MET A 44 -32.48 4.38 -3.57
N GLY A 45 -31.53 5.33 -3.66
CA GLY A 45 -31.84 6.75 -3.62
C GLY A 45 -32.64 7.24 -4.82
N LEU A 46 -32.51 6.63 -5.99
CA LEU A 46 -33.39 6.91 -7.14
C LEU A 46 -34.82 6.42 -6.88
N GLN A 47 -34.97 5.22 -6.32
CA GLN A 47 -36.28 4.62 -6.01
C GLN A 47 -37.03 5.41 -4.94
N ASP A 48 -36.32 5.84 -3.90
CA ASP A 48 -36.86 6.61 -2.78
C ASP A 48 -36.97 8.11 -3.08
N GLY A 49 -36.51 8.57 -4.24
CA GLY A 49 -36.47 10.00 -4.60
C GLY A 49 -35.45 10.85 -3.83
N ARG A 50 -34.50 10.25 -3.10
CA ARG A 50 -33.53 10.95 -2.22
C ARG A 50 -32.59 11.93 -2.93
N TRP A 51 -32.39 11.78 -4.24
CA TRP A 51 -31.55 12.69 -5.03
C TRP A 51 -32.31 13.95 -5.48
N PHE A 52 -33.62 13.98 -5.27
CA PHE A 52 -34.51 15.06 -5.67
C PHE A 52 -35.17 15.66 -4.43
N GLY A 53 -35.21 16.97 -4.34
CA GLY A 53 -36.00 17.74 -3.39
C GLY A 53 -37.20 18.38 -4.07
N GLU A 54 -37.94 19.20 -3.32
CA GLU A 54 -39.17 19.84 -3.82
C GLU A 54 -38.92 20.79 -5.01
N THR A 55 -37.75 21.42 -5.06
CA THR A 55 -37.42 22.48 -6.03
C THR A 55 -36.17 22.19 -6.86
N GLY A 56 -35.79 20.92 -7.02
CA GLY A 56 -34.60 20.51 -7.80
C GLY A 56 -33.85 19.35 -7.15
N PHE A 57 -32.55 19.21 -7.43
CA PHE A 57 -31.72 18.18 -6.82
C PHE A 57 -31.40 18.44 -5.34
N ALA A 58 -31.38 17.38 -4.54
CA ALA A 58 -31.06 17.40 -3.11
C ALA A 58 -29.53 17.45 -2.89
N LEU A 59 -28.96 18.64 -2.93
CA LEU A 59 -27.50 18.85 -2.91
C LEU A 59 -26.80 18.27 -1.66
N ASN A 60 -27.41 18.38 -0.48
CA ASN A 60 -26.80 17.93 0.77
C ASN A 60 -26.57 16.41 0.79
N ALA A 61 -27.58 15.62 0.42
CA ALA A 61 -27.48 14.16 0.39
C ALA A 61 -26.40 13.67 -0.60
N ILE A 62 -26.27 14.35 -1.74
CA ILE A 62 -25.25 14.05 -2.76
C ILE A 62 -23.85 14.43 -2.24
N ALA A 63 -23.72 15.60 -1.59
CA ALA A 63 -22.48 16.07 -1.01
C ALA A 63 -21.97 15.14 0.12
N ASP A 64 -22.87 14.63 0.95
CA ASP A 64 -22.53 13.69 2.03
C ASP A 64 -21.89 12.41 1.49
N LEU A 65 -22.40 11.86 0.38
CA LEU A 65 -21.81 10.67 -0.22
C LEU A 65 -20.46 10.92 -0.87
N ALA A 66 -20.26 12.09 -1.47
CA ALA A 66 -18.94 12.51 -1.93
C ALA A 66 -17.96 12.61 -0.75
N LEU A 67 -18.36 13.28 0.34
CA LEU A 67 -17.56 13.47 1.54
C LEU A 67 -17.20 12.12 2.19
N ILE A 68 -18.15 11.21 2.38
CA ILE A 68 -17.92 9.88 2.98
C ILE A 68 -16.90 9.09 2.17
N ASN A 69 -17.08 9.01 0.85
CA ASN A 69 -16.18 8.25 -0.02
C ASN A 69 -14.76 8.87 -0.06
N LEU A 70 -14.65 10.19 -0.21
CA LEU A 70 -13.33 10.85 -0.20
C LEU A 70 -12.65 10.74 1.17
N SER A 71 -13.40 10.87 2.26
CA SER A 71 -12.89 10.69 3.62
C SER A 71 -12.33 9.29 3.84
N LEU A 72 -13.11 8.25 3.49
CA LEU A 72 -12.65 6.86 3.56
C LEU A 72 -11.40 6.67 2.71
N GLY A 73 -11.41 7.18 1.47
CA GLY A 73 -10.29 7.11 0.55
C GLY A 73 -9.01 7.71 1.14
N ILE A 74 -9.09 8.85 1.81
CA ILE A 74 -7.92 9.54 2.38
C ILE A 74 -7.47 8.87 3.69
N LEU A 75 -8.39 8.64 4.61
CA LEU A 75 -8.08 8.16 5.97
C LEU A 75 -7.50 6.75 5.98
N ILE A 76 -7.94 5.87 5.06
CA ILE A 76 -7.42 4.49 4.99
C ILE A 76 -5.93 4.43 4.62
N ARG A 77 -5.39 5.50 4.02
CA ARG A 77 -3.95 5.61 3.68
C ARG A 77 -3.12 6.25 4.79
N GLN A 78 -3.73 6.65 5.90
CA GLN A 78 -3.00 7.28 6.99
C GLN A 78 -2.14 6.24 7.75
N GLN A 79 -0.85 6.51 7.96
CA GLN A 79 0.11 5.61 8.62
C GLN A 79 -0.41 5.09 9.97
N ARG A 80 -1.04 5.94 10.79
CA ARG A 80 -1.62 5.52 12.07
C ARG A 80 -2.78 4.54 11.89
N VAL A 81 -3.66 4.79 10.91
CA VAL A 81 -4.78 3.91 10.59
C VAL A 81 -4.25 2.57 10.08
N VAL A 82 -3.28 2.59 9.17
CA VAL A 82 -2.60 1.38 8.66
C VAL A 82 -1.97 0.59 9.82
N ASN A 83 -1.25 1.26 10.72
CA ASN A 83 -0.66 0.60 11.89
C ASN A 83 -1.70 -0.02 12.83
N VAL A 84 -2.85 0.64 13.03
CA VAL A 84 -3.97 0.09 13.81
C VAL A 84 -4.56 -1.14 13.11
N LEU A 85 -4.75 -1.10 11.79
CA LEU A 85 -5.25 -2.25 11.02
C LEU A 85 -4.32 -3.46 11.14
N PHE A 86 -3.01 -3.26 10.96
CA PHE A 86 -2.03 -4.32 11.15
C PHE A 86 -2.01 -4.80 12.59
N TRP A 87 -2.02 -3.88 13.56
CA TRP A 87 -2.03 -4.24 14.98
C TRP A 87 -3.26 -5.10 15.35
N LEU A 88 -4.45 -4.75 14.85
CA LEU A 88 -5.65 -5.56 15.04
C LEU A 88 -5.53 -6.92 14.35
N ALA A 89 -5.10 -6.94 13.09
CA ALA A 89 -4.99 -8.17 12.31
C ALA A 89 -4.01 -9.16 12.96
N THR A 90 -2.85 -8.69 13.43
CA THR A 90 -1.78 -9.53 14.01
C THR A 90 -2.05 -9.94 15.46
N ARG A 91 -3.20 -9.60 16.05
CA ARG A 91 -3.61 -10.08 17.40
C ARG A 91 -4.30 -11.45 17.35
N ILE A 92 -4.64 -11.94 16.17
CA ILE A 92 -5.24 -13.26 16.01
C ILE A 92 -4.19 -14.32 16.40
N PRO A 93 -4.45 -15.15 17.43
CA PRO A 93 -3.46 -16.09 17.94
C PRO A 93 -3.25 -17.26 16.98
N THR A 94 -2.07 -17.88 17.02
CA THR A 94 -1.71 -19.04 16.18
C THR A 94 -2.54 -20.30 16.47
N SER A 95 -3.30 -20.32 17.56
CA SER A 95 -4.25 -21.39 17.90
C SER A 95 -5.55 -21.32 17.10
N TRP A 96 -5.89 -20.17 16.52
CA TRP A 96 -7.11 -20.03 15.71
C TRP A 96 -7.01 -20.80 14.39
N PRO A 97 -8.16 -21.19 13.81
CA PRO A 97 -8.18 -21.90 12.52
C PRO A 97 -7.40 -21.16 11.43
N LEU A 98 -6.63 -21.92 10.64
CA LEU A 98 -5.74 -21.35 9.62
C LEU A 98 -6.46 -20.44 8.62
N TRP A 99 -7.72 -20.72 8.28
CA TRP A 99 -8.48 -19.88 7.33
C TRP A 99 -8.70 -18.45 7.84
N MET A 100 -8.82 -18.26 9.16
CA MET A 100 -9.02 -16.94 9.75
C MET A 100 -7.70 -16.17 9.80
N ARG A 101 -6.61 -16.83 10.19
CA ARG A 101 -5.23 -16.31 10.11
C ARG A 101 -4.85 -15.98 8.67
N TRP A 102 -5.28 -16.82 7.73
CA TRP A 102 -5.08 -16.61 6.30
C TRP A 102 -5.72 -15.30 5.84
N GLY A 103 -7.01 -15.11 6.17
CA GLY A 103 -7.75 -13.88 5.86
C GLY A 103 -7.15 -12.64 6.52
N ALA A 104 -6.78 -12.72 7.81
CA ALA A 104 -6.18 -11.61 8.54
C ALA A 104 -4.85 -11.15 7.92
N GLY A 105 -4.04 -12.08 7.43
CA GLY A 105 -2.80 -11.77 6.73
C GLY A 105 -2.98 -10.94 5.45
N LYS A 106 -4.21 -10.81 4.93
CA LYS A 106 -4.55 -9.99 3.75
C LYS A 106 -4.80 -8.51 4.09
N VAL A 107 -4.55 -8.07 5.32
CA VAL A 107 -4.78 -6.69 5.79
C VAL A 107 -4.16 -5.61 4.90
N PHE A 108 -3.00 -5.90 4.29
CA PHE A 108 -2.27 -4.97 3.41
C PHE A 108 -2.97 -4.68 2.06
N HIS A 109 -4.14 -5.26 1.79
CA HIS A 109 -4.93 -4.97 0.60
C HIS A 109 -5.81 -3.71 0.71
N PHE A 110 -5.69 -2.93 1.80
CA PHE A 110 -6.47 -1.71 2.06
C PHE A 110 -6.39 -0.65 0.96
N GLY A 111 -5.37 -0.70 0.09
CA GLY A 111 -5.31 0.10 -1.14
C GLY A 111 -6.56 0.00 -2.04
N GLY A 112 -7.27 -1.13 -2.00
CA GLY A 112 -8.52 -1.31 -2.73
C GLY A 112 -9.62 -0.38 -2.24
N LEU A 113 -9.69 -0.13 -0.92
CA LEU A 113 -10.60 0.86 -0.33
C LEU A 113 -10.22 2.27 -0.75
N HIS A 114 -8.93 2.60 -0.74
CA HIS A 114 -8.44 3.91 -1.20
C HIS A 114 -8.84 4.20 -2.65
N SER A 115 -8.50 3.27 -3.56
CA SER A 115 -8.72 3.46 -4.99
C SER A 115 -10.21 3.56 -5.33
N SER A 116 -11.04 2.64 -4.83
CA SER A 116 -12.46 2.65 -5.13
C SER A 116 -13.19 3.85 -4.51
N SER A 117 -12.91 4.17 -3.24
CA SER A 117 -13.59 5.29 -2.57
C SER A 117 -13.18 6.64 -3.15
N THR A 118 -11.94 6.81 -3.61
CA THR A 118 -11.54 8.05 -4.30
C THR A 118 -12.20 8.19 -5.68
N VAL A 119 -12.35 7.10 -6.43
CA VAL A 119 -13.07 7.09 -7.71
C VAL A 119 -14.55 7.41 -7.50
N PHE A 120 -15.24 6.69 -6.61
CA PHE A 120 -16.66 6.93 -6.35
C PHE A 120 -16.91 8.28 -5.67
N GLY A 121 -16.03 8.73 -4.78
CA GLY A 121 -16.09 10.07 -4.22
C GLY A 121 -15.99 11.16 -5.28
N THR A 122 -15.12 10.97 -6.28
CA THR A 122 -15.04 11.90 -7.43
C THR A 122 -16.27 11.84 -8.32
N LEU A 123 -16.85 10.66 -8.55
CA LEU A 123 -18.10 10.52 -9.30
C LEU A 123 -19.28 11.19 -8.59
N TRP A 124 -19.42 10.99 -7.28
CA TRP A 124 -20.43 11.68 -6.47
C TRP A 124 -20.21 13.19 -6.46
N PHE A 125 -18.96 13.65 -6.38
CA PHE A 125 -18.66 15.07 -6.43
C PHE A 125 -18.92 15.69 -7.82
N ALA A 126 -18.70 14.94 -8.89
CA ALA A 126 -19.09 15.33 -10.24
C ALA A 126 -20.62 15.37 -10.39
N PHE A 127 -21.34 14.41 -9.80
CA PHE A 127 -22.81 14.44 -9.76
C PHE A 127 -23.33 15.62 -8.93
N LEU A 128 -22.65 15.97 -7.83
CA LEU A 128 -22.96 17.18 -7.05
C LEU A 128 -22.82 18.43 -7.91
N LEU A 129 -21.71 18.59 -8.64
CA LEU A 129 -21.53 19.71 -9.55
C LEU A 129 -22.62 19.77 -10.63
N PHE A 130 -22.95 18.62 -11.23
CA PHE A 130 -24.04 18.53 -12.20
C PHE A 130 -25.38 18.99 -11.58
N ALA A 131 -25.71 18.49 -10.40
CA ALA A 131 -26.92 18.86 -9.67
C ALA A 131 -26.97 20.37 -9.34
N MET A 132 -25.84 20.96 -8.91
CA MET A 132 -25.74 22.40 -8.66
C MET A 132 -25.99 23.21 -9.94
N VAL A 133 -25.42 22.79 -11.08
CA VAL A 133 -25.63 23.45 -12.38
C VAL A 133 -27.08 23.33 -12.83
N MET A 134 -27.70 22.16 -12.69
CA MET A 134 -29.10 21.95 -13.09
C MET A 134 -30.06 22.79 -12.26
N ASN A 135 -29.89 22.84 -10.94
CA ASN A 135 -30.71 23.71 -10.09
C ASN A 135 -30.60 25.19 -10.53
N ARG A 136 -29.40 25.63 -10.92
CA ARG A 136 -29.15 26.99 -11.43
C ARG A 136 -29.83 27.25 -12.78
N VAL A 137 -29.82 26.27 -13.69
CA VAL A 137 -30.52 26.35 -14.98
C VAL A 137 -32.03 26.40 -14.78
N GLU A 138 -32.56 25.70 -13.79
CA GLU A 138 -33.99 25.68 -13.43
C GLU A 138 -34.43 26.93 -12.64
N GLY A 139 -33.53 27.90 -12.43
CA GLY A 139 -33.85 29.21 -11.87
C GLY A 139 -33.52 29.39 -10.39
N ALA A 140 -32.86 28.42 -9.73
CA ALA A 140 -32.40 28.60 -8.36
C ALA A 140 -31.38 29.75 -8.27
N ALA A 141 -31.49 30.58 -7.24
CA ALA A 141 -30.54 31.68 -6.99
C ALA A 141 -29.20 31.19 -6.41
N LEU A 142 -29.18 29.98 -5.82
CA LEU A 142 -28.06 29.35 -5.16
C LEU A 142 -27.84 27.92 -5.71
N PRO A 143 -26.62 27.35 -5.62
CA PRO A 143 -25.39 27.94 -5.07
C PRO A 143 -24.84 29.10 -5.92
N SER A 144 -23.93 29.91 -5.36
CA SER A 144 -23.32 31.03 -6.07
C SER A 144 -22.39 30.59 -7.21
N ASN A 145 -22.09 31.51 -8.14
CA ASN A 145 -21.13 31.27 -9.22
C ASN A 145 -19.73 30.91 -8.68
N GLN A 146 -19.37 31.44 -7.50
CA GLN A 146 -18.14 31.08 -6.80
C GLN A 146 -18.15 29.61 -6.38
N THR A 147 -19.22 29.15 -5.72
CA THR A 147 -19.38 27.74 -5.32
C THR A 147 -19.32 26.79 -6.53
N LEU A 148 -19.96 27.16 -7.64
CA LEU A 148 -19.89 26.41 -8.89
C LEU A 148 -18.47 26.35 -9.46
N GLY A 149 -17.77 27.48 -9.53
CA GLY A 149 -16.41 27.57 -10.05
C GLY A 149 -15.41 26.75 -9.24
N LEU A 150 -15.51 26.82 -7.90
CA LEU A 150 -14.70 26.01 -6.99
C LEU A 150 -14.96 24.51 -7.20
N SER A 151 -16.23 24.11 -7.28
CA SER A 151 -16.62 22.71 -7.49
C SER A 151 -16.14 22.18 -8.86
N GLY A 152 -16.24 22.99 -9.92
CA GLY A 152 -15.72 22.66 -11.25
C GLY A 152 -14.20 22.45 -11.29
N ALA A 153 -13.46 23.37 -10.67
CA ALA A 153 -12.01 23.24 -10.55
C ALA A 153 -11.61 21.96 -9.78
N MET A 154 -12.31 21.65 -8.69
CA MET A 154 -12.06 20.45 -7.89
C MET A 154 -12.31 19.17 -8.67
N VAL A 155 -13.44 19.05 -9.40
CA VAL A 155 -13.71 17.87 -10.24
C VAL A 155 -12.59 17.68 -11.26
N ALA A 156 -12.14 18.74 -11.93
CA ALA A 156 -11.05 18.65 -12.89
C ALA A 156 -9.75 18.15 -12.25
N LEU A 157 -9.38 18.68 -11.09
CA LEU A 157 -8.18 18.25 -10.36
C LEU A 157 -8.28 16.81 -9.82
N LEU A 158 -9.45 16.40 -9.31
CA LEU A 158 -9.71 15.02 -8.88
C LEU A 158 -9.58 14.04 -10.05
N VAL A 159 -10.06 14.40 -11.24
CA VAL A 159 -9.87 13.59 -12.46
C VAL A 159 -8.39 13.48 -12.82
N VAL A 160 -7.61 14.57 -12.74
CA VAL A 160 -6.14 14.51 -12.94
C VAL A 160 -5.48 13.55 -11.95
N LEU A 161 -5.88 13.59 -10.68
CA LEU A 161 -5.38 12.66 -9.65
C LEU A 161 -5.69 11.20 -10.02
N ILE A 162 -6.92 10.89 -10.45
CA ILE A 162 -7.33 9.53 -10.85
C ILE A 162 -6.56 9.06 -12.08
N VAL A 163 -6.44 9.90 -13.11
CA VAL A 163 -5.77 9.53 -14.37
C VAL A 163 -4.29 9.23 -14.13
N THR A 164 -3.61 10.09 -13.36
CA THR A 164 -2.18 9.91 -13.07
C THR A 164 -1.92 8.74 -12.11
N ALA A 165 -2.88 8.40 -11.25
CA ALA A 165 -2.80 7.24 -10.36
C ALA A 165 -2.98 5.88 -11.07
N GLN A 166 -3.48 5.86 -12.31
CA GLN A 166 -3.66 4.61 -13.07
C GLN A 166 -2.36 3.83 -13.19
N GLY A 167 -2.42 2.52 -12.98
CA GLY A 167 -1.22 1.67 -12.84
C GLY A 167 -0.21 1.79 -13.99
N LYS A 168 -0.67 1.98 -15.24
CA LYS A 168 0.20 2.18 -16.41
C LYS A 168 0.96 3.51 -16.35
N PHE A 169 0.27 4.60 -16.01
CA PHE A 169 0.88 5.94 -15.89
C PHE A 169 1.79 6.01 -14.68
N ARG A 170 1.31 5.56 -13.52
CA ARG A 170 2.07 5.57 -12.27
C ARG A 170 3.35 4.74 -12.33
N ALA A 171 3.32 3.56 -12.98
CA ALA A 171 4.53 2.75 -13.12
C ALA A 171 5.57 3.38 -14.06
N ARG A 172 5.12 4.04 -15.13
CA ARG A 172 6.01 4.65 -16.14
C ARG A 172 6.55 6.02 -15.71
N PHE A 173 5.72 6.81 -15.02
CA PHE A 173 6.02 8.19 -14.65
C PHE A 173 5.90 8.38 -13.14
N HIS A 174 6.50 7.47 -12.37
CA HIS A 174 6.35 7.40 -10.91
C HIS A 174 6.64 8.73 -10.20
N ASN A 175 7.77 9.36 -10.53
CA ASN A 175 8.18 10.63 -9.92
C ASN A 175 7.21 11.79 -10.24
N ALA A 176 6.67 11.82 -11.46
CA ALA A 176 5.66 12.80 -11.84
C ALA A 176 4.33 12.54 -11.12
N PHE A 177 3.91 11.28 -11.03
CA PHE A 177 2.75 10.87 -10.25
C PHE A 177 2.88 11.34 -8.79
N GLU A 178 4.01 11.12 -8.12
CA GLU A 178 4.18 11.53 -6.73
C GLU A 178 4.05 13.04 -6.53
N LYS A 179 4.65 13.83 -7.42
CA LYS A 179 4.59 15.30 -7.39
C LYS A 179 3.17 15.79 -7.64
N ILE A 180 2.53 15.31 -8.72
CA ILE A 180 1.15 15.67 -9.07
C ILE A 180 0.22 15.30 -7.92
N HIS A 181 0.28 14.06 -7.44
CA HIS A 181 -0.61 13.58 -6.38
C HIS A 181 -0.49 14.41 -5.10
N ARG A 182 0.73 14.85 -4.77
CA ARG A 182 0.96 15.72 -3.62
C ARG A 182 0.44 17.14 -3.83
N PHE A 183 0.94 17.84 -4.83
CA PHE A 183 0.66 19.27 -4.98
C PHE A 183 -0.80 19.49 -5.37
N VAL A 184 -1.34 18.70 -6.30
CA VAL A 184 -2.76 18.74 -6.63
C VAL A 184 -3.61 18.29 -5.44
N GLY A 185 -3.18 17.30 -4.66
CA GLY A 185 -3.86 16.90 -3.43
C GLY A 185 -3.98 18.04 -2.41
N TRP A 186 -2.90 18.80 -2.17
CA TRP A 186 -2.93 19.98 -1.30
C TRP A 186 -3.81 21.11 -1.87
N SER A 187 -3.76 21.35 -3.19
CA SER A 187 -4.64 22.32 -3.85
C SER A 187 -6.11 21.94 -3.69
N VAL A 188 -6.46 20.67 -3.92
CA VAL A 188 -7.82 20.15 -3.74
C VAL A 188 -8.27 20.30 -2.29
N LEU A 189 -7.40 20.03 -1.31
CA LEU A 189 -7.72 20.24 0.11
C LEU A 189 -8.04 21.71 0.42
N GLY A 190 -7.23 22.66 -0.11
CA GLY A 190 -7.51 24.09 0.02
C GLY A 190 -8.82 24.51 -0.65
N LEU A 191 -9.12 23.93 -1.82
CA LEU A 191 -10.38 24.18 -2.54
C LEU A 191 -11.59 23.60 -1.78
N PHE A 192 -11.49 22.44 -1.13
CA PHE A 192 -12.54 21.93 -0.25
C PHE A 192 -12.85 22.90 0.91
N TRP A 193 -11.81 23.50 1.52
CA TRP A 193 -12.00 24.52 2.55
C TRP A 193 -12.71 25.75 2.00
N ALA A 194 -12.25 26.28 0.86
CA ALA A 194 -12.87 27.42 0.20
C ALA A 194 -14.33 27.14 -0.20
N GLN A 195 -14.61 25.95 -0.74
CA GLN A 195 -15.94 25.53 -1.15
C GLN A 195 -16.88 25.36 0.05
N THR A 196 -16.41 24.76 1.15
CA THR A 196 -17.20 24.61 2.38
C THR A 196 -17.57 25.98 2.95
N LEU A 197 -16.64 26.94 2.97
CA LEU A 197 -16.91 28.32 3.37
C LEU A 197 -17.93 28.99 2.43
N SER A 198 -17.76 28.83 1.12
CA SER A 198 -18.67 29.37 0.10
C SER A 198 -20.09 28.82 0.23
N ILE A 199 -20.25 27.51 0.43
CA ILE A 199 -21.56 26.86 0.64
C ILE A 199 -22.20 27.34 1.96
N THR A 200 -21.40 27.49 3.02
CA THR A 200 -21.89 27.98 4.31
C THR A 200 -22.42 29.42 4.18
N GLN A 201 -21.72 30.27 3.43
CA GLN A 201 -22.16 31.63 3.13
C GLN A 201 -23.42 31.64 2.26
N ASP A 202 -23.45 30.85 1.19
CA ASP A 202 -24.60 30.72 0.29
C ASP A 202 -25.87 30.32 1.06
N THR A 203 -25.75 29.40 2.02
CA THR A 203 -26.89 28.90 2.81
C THR A 203 -27.21 29.74 4.05
N GLY A 204 -26.41 30.76 4.37
CA GLY A 204 -26.54 31.53 5.62
C GLY A 204 -26.30 30.69 6.88
N GLY A 205 -25.61 29.56 6.76
CA GLY A 205 -25.38 28.61 7.84
C GLY A 205 -24.21 28.97 8.76
N VAL A 206 -24.06 28.20 9.84
CA VAL A 206 -22.92 28.32 10.78
C VAL A 206 -21.92 27.21 10.50
N LEU A 207 -20.67 27.58 10.19
CA LEU A 207 -19.63 26.63 9.76
C LEU A 207 -19.40 25.48 10.76
N LEU A 208 -19.35 25.80 12.06
CA LEU A 208 -19.09 24.83 13.14
C LEU A 208 -20.21 23.80 13.33
N GLU A 209 -21.40 24.07 12.80
CA GLU A 209 -22.55 23.17 12.84
C GLU A 209 -22.58 22.21 11.63
N THR A 210 -21.71 22.44 10.63
CA THR A 210 -21.65 21.58 9.44
C THR A 210 -20.81 20.32 9.70
N PRO A 211 -21.30 19.10 9.40
CA PRO A 211 -20.49 17.89 9.47
C PRO A 211 -19.25 17.93 8.56
N ALA A 212 -19.39 18.60 7.40
CA ALA A 212 -18.31 18.81 6.45
C ALA A 212 -17.09 19.51 7.07
N PHE A 213 -17.31 20.52 7.91
CA PHE A 213 -16.23 21.22 8.62
C PHE A 213 -15.39 20.27 9.47
N TRP A 214 -16.03 19.47 10.33
CA TRP A 214 -15.32 18.56 11.23
C TRP A 214 -14.62 17.43 10.49
N MET A 215 -15.24 16.90 9.43
CA MET A 215 -14.59 15.93 8.55
C MET A 215 -13.39 16.51 7.83
N LEU A 216 -13.46 17.77 7.38
CA LEU A 216 -12.35 18.44 6.73
C LEU A 216 -11.21 18.76 7.69
N CYS A 217 -11.52 19.12 8.95
CA CYS A 217 -10.54 19.20 10.04
C CYS A 217 -9.82 17.86 10.23
N LEU A 218 -10.57 16.76 10.34
CA LEU A 218 -10.01 15.41 10.51
C LEU A 218 -9.09 15.03 9.33
N ILE A 219 -9.54 15.25 8.09
CA ILE A 219 -8.75 15.00 6.88
C ILE A 219 -7.49 15.87 6.87
N THR A 220 -7.61 17.16 7.16
CA THR A 220 -6.50 18.12 7.18
C THR A 220 -5.44 17.69 8.19
N LEU A 221 -5.86 17.40 9.42
CA LEU A 221 -4.96 16.93 10.48
C LEU A 221 -4.33 15.58 10.13
N SER A 222 -5.09 14.68 9.50
CA SER A 222 -4.57 13.40 9.02
C SER A 222 -3.45 13.59 8.01
N ILE A 223 -3.68 14.39 6.96
CA ILE A 223 -2.71 14.68 5.89
C ILE A 223 -1.50 15.46 6.43
N LEU A 224 -1.73 16.42 7.32
CA LEU A 224 -0.68 17.28 7.87
C LEU A 224 0.21 16.54 8.87
N SER A 225 -0.33 15.59 9.63
CA SER A 225 0.37 14.94 10.75
C SER A 225 1.75 14.36 10.42
N PRO A 226 2.00 13.70 9.27
CA PRO A 226 3.32 13.15 8.97
C PRO A 226 4.34 14.25 8.66
N TRP A 227 3.89 15.41 8.17
CA TRP A 227 4.74 16.57 7.87
C TRP A 227 5.17 17.32 9.12
N LEU A 228 4.32 17.35 10.16
CA LEU A 228 4.67 17.90 11.47
C LEU A 228 5.78 17.10 12.15
N THR A 229 5.95 15.83 11.75
CA THR A 229 6.99 14.94 12.26
C THR A 229 8.17 14.79 11.30
N LEU A 230 8.32 15.70 10.33
CA LEU A 230 9.38 15.63 9.34
C LEU A 230 10.74 15.96 9.98
N LYS A 231 11.71 15.05 9.80
CA LYS A 231 13.06 15.20 10.35
C LYS A 231 14.09 15.18 9.25
N ARG A 232 15.09 16.07 9.33
CA ARG A 232 16.33 15.97 8.55
C ARG A 232 17.32 15.17 9.38
N VAL A 233 17.68 13.99 8.91
CA VAL A 233 18.50 13.04 9.67
C VAL A 233 19.83 12.83 8.96
N LYS A 234 20.90 12.70 9.75
CA LYS A 234 22.19 12.23 9.24
C LYS A 234 22.05 10.76 8.84
N VAL A 235 22.69 10.38 7.74
CA VAL A 235 22.76 9.00 7.28
C VAL A 235 24.22 8.61 7.08
N ASP A 236 24.61 7.46 7.61
CA ASP A 236 25.93 6.88 7.38
C ASP A 236 25.80 5.79 6.31
N ILE A 237 26.50 5.93 5.19
CA ILE A 237 26.31 5.10 4.00
C ILE A 237 27.51 4.19 3.80
N GLU A 238 27.24 2.89 3.77
CA GLU A 238 28.19 1.86 3.37
C GLU A 238 27.85 1.41 1.94
N LYS A 239 28.84 1.44 1.03
CA LYS A 239 28.65 1.12 -0.38
C LYS A 239 29.40 -0.17 -0.74
N PRO A 240 28.78 -1.37 -0.53
CA PRO A 240 29.40 -2.63 -0.90
C PRO A 240 29.58 -2.80 -2.42
N SER A 241 28.74 -2.13 -3.24
CA SER A 241 28.86 -2.17 -4.70
C SER A 241 28.23 -0.96 -5.39
N ASP A 242 28.38 -0.82 -6.71
CA ASP A 242 27.66 0.19 -7.51
C ASP A 242 26.16 -0.12 -7.70
N HIS A 243 25.70 -1.27 -7.21
CA HIS A 243 24.31 -1.70 -7.30
C HIS A 243 23.55 -1.55 -5.99
N ALA A 244 24.22 -1.55 -4.83
CA ALA A 244 23.57 -1.49 -3.53
C ALA A 244 24.35 -0.67 -2.51
N VAL A 245 23.61 0.00 -1.63
CA VAL A 245 24.12 0.68 -0.44
C VAL A 245 23.36 0.22 0.80
N ILE A 246 24.06 0.18 1.93
CA ILE A 246 23.49 -0.02 3.25
C ILE A 246 23.51 1.34 3.96
N ALA A 247 22.34 1.94 4.12
CA ALA A 247 22.19 3.24 4.77
C ALA A 247 21.83 3.03 6.25
N ARG A 248 22.66 3.54 7.17
CA ARG A 248 22.47 3.43 8.62
C ARG A 248 21.91 4.71 9.21
N PHE A 249 20.99 4.55 10.15
CA PHE A 249 20.27 5.62 10.80
C PHE A 249 20.33 5.42 12.32
N ASN A 250 20.78 6.43 13.06
CA ASN A 250 20.70 6.46 14.51
C ASN A 250 20.45 7.90 14.98
N TYR A 251 19.17 8.27 15.04
CA TYR A 251 18.72 9.62 15.42
C TYR A 251 17.68 9.60 16.55
N GLY A 252 17.75 8.59 17.42
CA GLY A 252 16.83 8.40 18.55
C GLY A 252 15.51 7.70 18.20
N ASP A 253 15.43 7.07 17.03
CA ASP A 253 14.28 6.24 16.61
C ASP A 253 14.76 4.83 16.25
N THR A 254 14.11 3.81 16.81
CA THR A 254 14.39 2.40 16.55
C THR A 254 13.07 1.72 16.15
N PRO A 255 12.82 1.54 14.85
CA PRO A 255 11.58 0.97 14.35
C PRO A 255 11.49 -0.52 14.64
N PHE A 256 10.28 -1.08 14.58
CA PHE A 256 10.02 -2.51 14.81
C PHE A 256 10.26 -3.36 13.53
N PRO A 257 10.56 -4.67 13.66
CA PRO A 257 10.68 -5.59 12.52
C PRO A 257 9.43 -5.63 11.63
N GLY A 258 9.63 -5.66 10.31
CA GLY A 258 8.53 -5.62 9.35
C GLY A 258 7.88 -4.25 9.20
N SER A 259 8.61 -3.17 9.51
CA SER A 259 8.17 -1.81 9.26
C SER A 259 8.94 -1.13 8.13
N SER A 260 8.44 0.01 7.67
CA SER A 260 9.09 0.82 6.64
C SER A 260 9.05 2.31 6.97
N ASN A 261 10.07 3.01 6.50
CA ASN A 261 10.16 4.47 6.51
C ASN A 261 10.34 4.99 5.08
N SER A 262 9.82 6.19 4.81
CA SER A 262 10.01 6.84 3.51
C SER A 262 11.10 7.89 3.58
N LEU A 263 12.01 7.88 2.59
CA LEU A 263 13.14 8.80 2.48
C LEU A 263 12.95 9.79 1.33
N SER A 264 13.47 11.01 1.51
CA SER A 264 13.62 11.99 0.44
C SER A 264 14.95 12.73 0.51
N HIS A 265 15.44 13.22 -0.64
CA HIS A 265 16.59 14.12 -0.70
C HIS A 265 16.24 15.55 -0.25
N THR A 266 14.98 15.97 -0.44
CA THR A 266 14.52 17.33 -0.13
C THR A 266 13.20 17.26 0.65
N PRO A 267 12.88 18.25 1.49
CA PRO A 267 11.71 18.15 2.38
C PRO A 267 10.40 18.02 1.59
N PHE A 268 10.30 18.64 0.41
CA PHE A 268 9.12 18.64 -0.45
C PHE A 268 9.27 17.82 -1.74
N GLY A 269 10.32 16.99 -1.86
CA GLY A 269 10.59 16.12 -3.01
C GLY A 269 9.87 14.77 -2.95
N GLU A 270 10.15 13.85 -3.86
CA GLU A 270 9.60 12.48 -3.86
C GLU A 270 10.02 11.67 -2.64
N TYR A 271 9.15 10.80 -2.12
CA TYR A 271 9.38 10.00 -0.92
C TYR A 271 9.27 8.51 -1.24
N HIS A 272 10.41 7.81 -1.19
CA HIS A 272 10.49 6.39 -1.51
C HIS A 272 10.52 5.55 -0.23
N ALA A 273 9.68 4.51 -0.16
CA ALA A 273 9.58 3.66 1.02
C ALA A 273 10.61 2.52 0.99
N PHE A 274 11.30 2.33 2.11
CA PHE A 274 12.28 1.25 2.32
C PHE A 274 11.97 0.52 3.63
N ALA A 275 12.19 -0.79 3.65
CA ALA A 275 11.99 -1.58 4.85
C ALA A 275 13.13 -1.35 5.85
N ASN A 276 12.75 -1.13 7.11
CA ASN A 276 13.68 -0.92 8.19
C ASN A 276 14.28 -2.26 8.64
N ILE A 277 15.60 -2.27 8.84
CA ILE A 277 16.38 -3.41 9.33
C ILE A 277 16.98 -3.02 10.68
N PRO A 278 16.18 -2.99 11.78
CA PRO A 278 16.71 -2.84 13.12
C PRO A 278 17.51 -4.09 13.52
N SER A 279 18.62 -3.89 14.23
CA SER A 279 19.32 -4.99 14.90
C SER A 279 18.75 -5.14 16.31
N PRO A 280 18.55 -6.36 16.86
CA PRO A 280 17.89 -6.57 18.16
C PRO A 280 18.53 -5.85 19.36
N HIS A 281 19.83 -5.54 19.28
CA HIS A 281 20.61 -4.99 20.40
C HIS A 281 21.28 -3.65 20.08
N ASP A 282 21.09 -3.11 18.87
CA ASP A 282 21.67 -1.82 18.49
C ASP A 282 20.57 -0.77 18.32
N PRO A 283 20.79 0.46 18.83
CA PRO A 283 19.88 1.56 18.55
C PRO A 283 19.92 1.94 17.07
N GLY A 284 18.76 2.33 16.54
CA GLY A 284 18.62 2.75 15.15
C GLY A 284 18.27 1.60 14.21
N TYR A 285 18.55 1.79 12.92
CA TYR A 285 18.22 0.81 11.89
C TYR A 285 19.04 1.01 10.62
N ARG A 286 19.05 -0.03 9.78
CA ARG A 286 19.66 -0.01 8.45
C ARG A 286 18.60 -0.11 7.37
N LEU A 287 18.92 0.37 6.18
CA LEU A 287 18.14 0.15 4.97
C LEU A 287 19.07 -0.43 3.90
N ALA A 288 18.65 -1.52 3.27
CA ALA A 288 19.31 -2.02 2.06
C ALA A 288 18.65 -1.38 0.84
N ILE A 289 19.37 -0.49 0.15
CA ILE A 289 18.87 0.25 -1.01
C ILE A 289 19.61 -0.26 -2.24
N SER A 290 18.88 -0.84 -3.18
CA SER A 290 19.43 -1.32 -4.45
C SER A 290 18.94 -0.50 -5.63
N ARG A 291 19.75 -0.46 -6.68
CA ARG A 291 19.47 0.30 -7.90
C ARG A 291 18.27 -0.29 -8.64
N ALA A 292 17.14 0.43 -8.63
CA ALA A 292 15.89 0.00 -9.27
C ALA A 292 15.20 1.11 -10.10
N GLY A 293 15.58 2.37 -9.91
CA GLY A 293 15.04 3.52 -10.65
C GLY A 293 15.89 4.77 -10.43
N ASP A 294 15.46 5.89 -10.99
CA ASP A 294 16.22 7.15 -11.04
C ASP A 294 16.66 7.61 -9.65
N TRP A 295 15.72 7.67 -8.69
CA TRP A 295 16.00 8.08 -7.32
C TRP A 295 17.06 7.20 -6.64
N THR A 296 16.89 5.88 -6.69
CA THR A 296 17.86 4.94 -6.08
C THR A 296 19.21 4.96 -6.79
N SER A 297 19.22 5.20 -8.10
CA SER A 297 20.45 5.30 -8.88
C SER A 297 21.24 6.53 -8.48
N GLU A 298 20.56 7.67 -8.31
CA GLU A 298 21.14 8.92 -7.83
C GLU A 298 21.65 8.78 -6.39
N PHE A 299 20.86 8.18 -5.50
CA PHE A 299 21.25 7.94 -4.11
C PHE A 299 22.53 7.11 -3.98
N ILE A 300 22.71 6.11 -4.85
CA ILE A 300 23.90 5.22 -4.85
C ILE A 300 25.10 5.89 -5.53
N ALA A 301 24.87 6.68 -6.58
CA ALA A 301 25.92 7.38 -7.31
C ALA A 301 26.48 8.56 -6.50
N ASN A 302 25.60 9.31 -5.84
CA ASN A 302 25.91 10.50 -5.05
C ASN A 302 25.35 10.36 -3.62
N PRO A 303 25.97 9.55 -2.75
CA PRO A 303 25.50 9.30 -1.38
C PRO A 303 25.34 10.60 -0.58
N PRO A 304 24.13 10.95 -0.11
CA PRO A 304 23.91 12.18 0.65
C PRO A 304 24.41 12.03 2.10
N SER A 305 24.82 13.13 2.73
CA SER A 305 25.13 13.14 4.18
C SER A 305 23.88 13.19 5.06
N HIS A 306 22.77 13.70 4.51
CA HIS A 306 21.50 13.85 5.21
C HIS A 306 20.32 13.55 4.29
N VAL A 307 19.26 13.01 4.86
CA VAL A 307 17.99 12.75 4.17
C VAL A 307 16.82 13.24 5.01
N TRP A 308 15.65 13.32 4.39
CA TRP A 308 14.40 13.67 5.06
C TRP A 308 13.56 12.42 5.30
N VAL A 309 13.10 12.25 6.53
CA VAL A 309 12.28 11.11 6.97
C VAL A 309 11.00 11.64 7.62
N LYS A 310 9.86 11.03 7.27
CA LYS A 310 8.59 11.27 7.97
C LYS A 310 8.55 10.45 9.25
N GLY A 311 8.26 11.08 10.39
CA GLY A 311 8.39 10.48 11.72
C GLY A 311 7.33 9.46 12.13
N ILE A 312 6.58 8.86 11.21
CA ILE A 312 5.65 7.76 11.53
C ILE A 312 6.05 6.53 10.71
N THR A 313 6.69 5.59 11.40
CA THR A 313 7.00 4.26 10.87
C THR A 313 5.73 3.47 10.58
N THR A 314 5.67 2.83 9.41
CA THR A 314 4.46 2.13 8.94
C THR A 314 4.69 0.63 8.88
N SER A 315 3.67 -0.15 9.26
CA SER A 315 3.70 -1.62 9.17
C SER A 315 3.76 -2.07 7.71
N GLY A 316 4.68 -2.97 7.40
CA GLY A 316 4.84 -3.61 6.11
C GLY A 316 4.23 -5.02 6.08
N VAL A 317 4.12 -5.57 4.87
CA VAL A 317 3.46 -6.87 4.60
C VAL A 317 4.01 -8.02 5.45
N ALA A 318 5.32 -8.07 5.67
CA ALA A 318 5.97 -9.21 6.31
C ALA A 318 5.69 -9.31 7.83
N ARG A 319 5.15 -8.24 8.45
CA ARG A 319 4.69 -8.22 9.84
C ARG A 319 3.63 -9.29 10.15
N ILE A 320 2.90 -9.76 9.13
CA ILE A 320 1.89 -10.81 9.30
C ILE A 320 2.46 -12.17 9.67
N GLU A 321 3.79 -12.36 9.70
CA GLU A 321 4.41 -13.65 10.06
C GLU A 321 3.93 -14.20 11.41
N VAL A 322 3.65 -13.32 12.37
CA VAL A 322 3.25 -13.66 13.74
C VAL A 322 1.89 -14.36 13.80
N LEU A 323 1.14 -14.34 12.69
CA LEU A 323 -0.07 -15.12 12.51
C LEU A 323 0.20 -16.61 12.27
N PHE A 324 1.46 -17.03 12.13
CA PHE A 324 1.82 -18.38 11.75
C PHE A 324 2.85 -18.98 12.72
N LYS A 325 2.81 -20.31 12.86
CA LYS A 325 3.77 -21.05 13.70
C LYS A 325 5.14 -21.18 13.02
N LYS A 326 5.16 -21.12 11.69
CA LYS A 326 6.36 -21.19 10.86
C LYS A 326 6.08 -20.64 9.48
N VAL A 327 7.02 -19.89 8.90
CA VAL A 327 6.88 -19.28 7.57
C VAL A 327 8.04 -19.63 6.64
N VAL A 328 7.79 -19.63 5.34
CA VAL A 328 8.85 -19.61 4.31
C VAL A 328 8.92 -18.20 3.73
N TYR A 329 10.09 -17.59 3.81
CA TYR A 329 10.41 -16.35 3.13
C TYR A 329 10.98 -16.62 1.74
N VAL A 330 10.46 -15.92 0.74
CA VAL A 330 10.97 -15.96 -0.63
C VAL A 330 11.32 -14.54 -1.06
N GLY A 331 12.62 -14.25 -1.13
CA GLY A 331 13.15 -12.95 -1.55
C GLY A 331 13.83 -13.03 -2.91
N THR A 332 13.73 -11.96 -3.71
CA THR A 332 14.61 -11.79 -4.89
C THR A 332 15.30 -10.45 -4.90
N GLY A 333 16.60 -10.42 -5.20
CA GLY A 333 17.37 -9.18 -5.23
C GLY A 333 17.23 -8.41 -3.91
N SER A 334 16.83 -7.14 -3.99
CA SER A 334 16.59 -6.27 -2.83
C SER A 334 15.42 -6.70 -1.93
N GLY A 335 14.64 -7.69 -2.36
CA GLY A 335 13.58 -8.28 -1.55
C GLY A 335 14.07 -8.92 -0.24
N ILE A 336 15.38 -9.10 -0.05
CA ILE A 336 15.97 -9.48 1.22
C ILE A 336 15.84 -8.38 2.29
N GLY A 337 15.80 -7.10 1.91
CA GLY A 337 15.72 -5.99 2.85
C GLY A 337 14.49 -6.06 3.76
N PRO A 338 13.27 -6.27 3.22
CA PRO A 338 12.08 -6.49 4.04
C PRO A 338 12.02 -7.83 4.79
N ILE A 339 12.87 -8.80 4.46
CA ILE A 339 12.89 -10.14 5.09
C ILE A 339 13.87 -10.17 6.27
N LEU A 340 15.08 -9.64 6.07
CA LEU A 340 16.15 -9.62 7.07
C LEU A 340 15.72 -9.19 8.48
N PRO A 341 14.92 -8.12 8.70
CA PRO A 341 14.50 -7.75 10.06
C PRO A 341 13.77 -8.87 10.81
N HIS A 342 13.04 -9.73 10.09
CA HIS A 342 12.34 -10.87 10.69
C HIS A 342 13.30 -12.02 11.02
N LEU A 343 14.32 -12.22 10.19
CA LEU A 343 15.37 -13.21 10.47
C LEU A 343 16.16 -12.81 11.73
N LEU A 344 16.52 -11.53 11.83
CA LEU A 344 17.24 -10.99 12.99
C LEU A 344 16.40 -11.02 14.26
N ALA A 345 15.10 -10.74 14.17
CA ALA A 345 14.19 -10.78 15.32
C ALA A 345 14.00 -12.21 15.85
N GLY A 346 13.90 -13.19 14.96
CA GLY A 346 13.75 -14.60 15.34
C GLY A 346 12.42 -14.93 16.02
N ASP A 347 11.42 -14.04 15.96
CA ASP A 347 10.11 -14.19 16.63
C ASP A 347 9.32 -15.40 16.12
N VAL A 348 9.48 -15.75 14.84
CA VAL A 348 8.79 -16.86 14.19
C VAL A 348 9.81 -17.79 13.52
N PRO A 349 9.76 -19.11 13.77
CA PRO A 349 10.56 -20.08 13.04
C PRO A 349 10.39 -19.91 11.53
N ASN A 350 11.48 -19.90 10.79
CA ASN A 350 11.42 -19.59 9.37
C ASN A 350 12.37 -20.43 8.50
N LYS A 351 12.15 -20.36 7.20
CA LYS A 351 13.09 -20.79 6.16
C LYS A 351 13.25 -19.68 5.14
N LEU A 352 14.47 -19.46 4.69
CA LEU A 352 14.78 -18.46 3.68
C LEU A 352 15.08 -19.12 2.33
N ILE A 353 14.45 -18.62 1.28
CA ILE A 353 14.88 -18.75 -0.10
C ILE A 353 15.16 -17.35 -0.62
N TRP A 354 16.43 -17.04 -0.90
CA TRP A 354 16.83 -15.77 -1.47
C TRP A 354 17.55 -15.98 -2.79
N SER A 355 16.98 -15.46 -3.88
CA SER A 355 17.56 -15.56 -5.22
C SER A 355 18.01 -14.19 -5.72
N THR A 356 19.31 -14.03 -5.96
CA THR A 356 19.88 -12.77 -6.42
C THR A 356 21.10 -13.01 -7.30
N ARG A 357 21.50 -12.00 -8.06
CA ARG A 357 22.74 -12.03 -8.84
C ARG A 357 23.92 -11.69 -7.93
N ASN A 358 24.97 -12.51 -7.93
CA ASN A 358 26.23 -12.26 -7.22
C ASN A 358 26.02 -11.69 -5.79
N PRO A 359 25.38 -12.42 -4.86
CA PRO A 359 24.95 -11.90 -3.55
C PRO A 359 26.08 -11.21 -2.79
N ARG A 360 27.22 -11.90 -2.60
CA ARG A 360 28.38 -11.38 -1.87
C ARG A 360 29.03 -10.18 -2.56
N LYS A 361 29.18 -10.21 -3.89
CA LYS A 361 29.70 -9.05 -4.65
C LYS A 361 28.78 -7.82 -4.60
N THR A 362 27.48 -8.04 -4.45
CA THR A 362 26.48 -6.97 -4.49
C THR A 362 26.26 -6.35 -3.12
N TYR A 363 26.11 -7.17 -2.08
CA TYR A 363 25.74 -6.75 -0.72
C TYR A 363 26.90 -6.80 0.29
N GLY A 364 28.04 -7.39 -0.08
CA GLY A 364 29.20 -7.58 0.79
C GLY A 364 29.12 -8.87 1.61
N ASP A 365 30.27 -9.39 2.02
CA ASP A 365 30.37 -10.64 2.80
C ASP A 365 29.67 -10.51 4.15
N ALA A 366 29.91 -9.43 4.89
CA ALA A 366 29.32 -9.21 6.21
C ALA A 366 27.77 -9.25 6.19
N PHE A 367 27.13 -8.73 5.14
CA PHE A 367 25.68 -8.75 5.00
C PHE A 367 25.15 -10.16 4.72
N VAL A 368 25.87 -10.95 3.92
CA VAL A 368 25.51 -12.34 3.60
C VAL A 368 25.75 -13.25 4.80
N ASP A 369 26.87 -13.07 5.49
CA ASP A 369 27.22 -13.83 6.69
C ASP A 369 26.19 -13.59 7.82
N GLU A 370 25.69 -12.35 7.95
CA GLU A 370 24.61 -12.02 8.89
C GLU A 370 23.31 -12.77 8.57
N ILE A 371 22.96 -12.93 7.29
CA ILE A 371 21.79 -13.72 6.87
C ILE A 371 22.01 -15.20 7.23
N GLU A 372 23.18 -15.74 6.94
CA GLU A 372 23.53 -17.14 7.23
C GLU A 372 23.54 -17.44 8.73
N ALA A 373 23.94 -16.49 9.56
CA ALA A 373 23.96 -16.62 11.02
C ALA A 373 22.57 -16.58 11.67
N ASN A 374 21.56 -16.01 11.01
CA ASN A 374 20.22 -15.78 11.58
C ASN A 374 19.12 -16.61 10.92
N THR A 375 19.47 -17.66 10.17
CA THR A 375 18.49 -18.57 9.57
C THR A 375 19.06 -19.97 9.44
N ASP A 376 18.30 -20.98 9.83
CA ASP A 376 18.72 -22.37 9.68
C ASP A 376 18.73 -22.81 8.22
N ASN A 377 19.91 -23.09 7.67
CA ASN A 377 20.14 -23.58 6.30
C ASN A 377 19.42 -22.73 5.23
N PRO A 378 19.79 -21.44 5.06
CA PRO A 378 19.15 -20.58 4.08
C PRO A 378 19.52 -21.02 2.66
N VAL A 379 18.56 -20.97 1.74
CA VAL A 379 18.81 -21.21 0.32
C VAL A 379 19.19 -19.88 -0.32
N ILE A 380 20.49 -19.59 -0.41
CA ILE A 380 21.03 -18.43 -1.11
C ILE A 380 21.40 -18.85 -2.54
N TRP A 381 20.58 -18.45 -3.51
CA TRP A 381 20.71 -18.85 -4.91
C TRP A 381 21.34 -17.73 -5.75
N ASP A 382 22.60 -17.92 -6.15
CA ASP A 382 23.27 -17.03 -7.09
C ASP A 382 22.83 -17.30 -8.53
N THR A 383 22.04 -16.37 -9.09
CA THR A 383 21.52 -16.52 -10.46
C THR A 383 22.56 -16.34 -11.55
N ASP A 384 23.72 -15.72 -11.27
CA ASP A 384 24.81 -15.58 -12.24
C ASP A 384 25.53 -16.93 -12.41
N ALA A 385 25.75 -17.65 -11.29
CA ALA A 385 26.46 -18.92 -11.28
C ALA A 385 25.55 -20.13 -11.59
N LEU A 386 24.30 -20.13 -11.11
CA LEU A 386 23.39 -21.29 -11.16
C LEU A 386 22.24 -21.13 -12.16
N GLY A 387 22.15 -19.98 -12.85
CA GLY A 387 21.00 -19.63 -13.67
C GLY A 387 19.76 -19.30 -12.83
N LYS A 388 18.62 -19.04 -13.49
CA LYS A 388 17.37 -18.69 -12.79
C LYS A 388 16.67 -19.95 -12.26
N PRO A 389 16.35 -20.04 -10.96
CA PRO A 389 15.67 -21.20 -10.41
C PRO A 389 14.17 -21.19 -10.72
N ASP A 390 13.55 -22.36 -10.69
CA ASP A 390 12.09 -22.44 -10.51
C ASP A 390 11.74 -22.20 -9.03
N LEU A 391 11.47 -20.94 -8.71
CA LEU A 391 11.11 -20.53 -7.35
C LEU A 391 9.81 -21.16 -6.87
N ALA A 392 8.88 -21.56 -7.75
CA ALA A 392 7.65 -22.22 -7.32
C ALA A 392 7.95 -23.62 -6.77
N VAL A 393 8.83 -24.36 -7.45
CA VAL A 393 9.28 -25.68 -7.00
C VAL A 393 10.10 -25.59 -5.72
N LEU A 394 11.06 -24.66 -5.64
CA LEU A 394 11.86 -24.45 -4.43
C LEU A 394 10.98 -24.07 -3.23
N THR A 395 10.02 -23.17 -3.43
CA THR A 395 9.08 -22.75 -2.38
C THR A 395 8.25 -23.93 -1.90
N LEU A 396 7.65 -24.70 -2.81
CA LEU A 396 6.83 -25.85 -2.45
C LEU A 396 7.63 -26.91 -1.68
N LYS A 397 8.88 -27.16 -2.10
CA LYS A 397 9.79 -28.06 -1.39
C LYS A 397 10.07 -27.55 0.02
N ALA A 398 10.46 -26.28 0.18
CA ALA A 398 10.73 -25.70 1.49
C ALA A 398 9.52 -25.73 2.42
N VAL A 399 8.30 -25.49 1.91
CA VAL A 399 7.07 -25.61 2.70
C VAL A 399 6.86 -27.05 3.19
N ARG A 400 7.03 -28.04 2.30
CA ARG A 400 6.86 -29.47 2.65
C ARG A 400 7.91 -29.96 3.64
N ASP A 401 9.17 -29.64 3.40
CA ASP A 401 10.29 -30.11 4.22
C ASP A 401 10.26 -29.48 5.63
N SER A 402 9.77 -28.25 5.75
CA SER A 402 9.75 -27.52 7.02
C SER A 402 8.43 -27.60 7.79
N GLY A 403 7.32 -27.95 7.12
CA GLY A 403 5.97 -27.88 7.67
C GLY A 403 5.48 -26.45 7.90
N ALA A 404 5.96 -25.48 7.12
CA ALA A 404 5.54 -24.08 7.24
C ALA A 404 4.04 -23.89 6.93
N GLU A 405 3.39 -23.00 7.68
CA GLU A 405 1.96 -22.73 7.51
C GLU A 405 1.68 -21.66 6.45
N ALA A 406 2.67 -20.83 6.11
CA ALA A 406 2.52 -19.74 5.15
C ALA A 406 3.82 -19.41 4.41
N VAL A 407 3.67 -18.71 3.27
CA VAL A 407 4.77 -18.20 2.46
C VAL A 407 4.67 -16.67 2.34
N ILE A 408 5.75 -15.97 2.64
CA ILE A 408 5.86 -14.51 2.48
C ILE A 408 6.86 -14.21 1.36
N ILE A 409 6.39 -13.58 0.29
CA ILE A 409 7.12 -13.36 -0.96
C ILE A 409 7.41 -11.88 -1.13
N ILE A 410 8.69 -11.54 -1.24
CA ILE A 410 9.17 -10.18 -1.51
C ILE A 410 9.98 -10.21 -2.82
N SER A 411 9.30 -9.89 -3.91
CA SER A 411 9.85 -9.91 -5.26
C SER A 411 9.17 -8.86 -6.16
N ASN A 412 9.58 -8.82 -7.43
CA ASN A 412 8.88 -8.02 -8.43
C ASN A 412 7.42 -8.48 -8.60
N GLN A 413 6.56 -7.54 -9.00
CA GLN A 413 5.10 -7.75 -9.05
C GLN A 413 4.67 -8.98 -9.86
N LYS A 414 5.33 -9.26 -10.99
CA LYS A 414 4.98 -10.40 -11.85
C LYS A 414 5.24 -11.73 -11.14
N LEU A 415 6.43 -11.87 -10.57
CA LEU A 415 6.83 -13.08 -9.86
C LEU A 415 6.03 -13.26 -8.56
N THR A 416 5.84 -12.19 -7.79
CA THR A 416 5.01 -12.20 -6.58
C THR A 416 3.61 -12.70 -6.85
N ARG A 417 2.92 -12.14 -7.87
CA ARG A 417 1.57 -12.57 -8.25
C ARG A 417 1.52 -14.04 -8.66
N LYS A 418 2.52 -14.50 -9.42
CA LYS A 418 2.61 -15.90 -9.84
C LYS A 418 2.77 -16.82 -8.62
N LEU A 419 3.76 -16.56 -7.77
CA LEU A 419 4.05 -17.42 -6.62
C LEU A 419 2.91 -17.44 -5.60
N VAL A 420 2.29 -16.29 -5.31
CA VAL A 420 1.09 -16.24 -4.46
C VAL A 420 -0.02 -17.11 -5.06
N HIS A 421 -0.32 -16.94 -6.35
CA HIS A 421 -1.35 -17.73 -7.01
C HIS A 421 -1.04 -19.24 -6.98
N ASP A 422 0.19 -19.63 -7.30
CA ASP A 422 0.63 -21.03 -7.32
C ASP A 422 0.45 -21.66 -5.94
N MET A 423 0.94 -21.02 -4.87
CA MET A 423 0.85 -21.54 -3.51
C MET A 423 -0.60 -21.57 -2.99
N GLU A 424 -1.37 -20.50 -3.19
CA GLU A 424 -2.76 -20.45 -2.73
C GLU A 424 -3.66 -21.44 -3.47
N SER A 425 -3.36 -21.72 -4.74
CA SER A 425 -4.05 -22.77 -5.51
C SER A 425 -3.82 -24.17 -4.93
N LEU A 426 -2.68 -24.39 -4.27
CA LEU A 426 -2.35 -25.61 -3.54
C LEU A 426 -2.88 -25.60 -2.11
N GLY A 427 -3.55 -24.54 -1.68
CA GLY A 427 -4.08 -24.41 -0.33
C GLY A 427 -3.07 -23.92 0.71
N ILE A 428 -1.94 -23.39 0.28
CA ILE A 428 -0.91 -22.83 1.14
C ILE A 428 -1.15 -21.31 1.21
N PRO A 429 -1.40 -20.74 2.40
CA PRO A 429 -1.45 -19.30 2.58
C PRO A 429 -0.19 -18.63 2.02
N ALA A 430 -0.36 -17.68 1.12
CA ALA A 430 0.76 -16.95 0.53
C ALA A 430 0.47 -15.46 0.41
N TYR A 431 1.53 -14.68 0.59
CA TYR A 431 1.46 -13.23 0.71
C TYR A 431 2.58 -12.59 -0.07
N GLY A 432 2.34 -11.39 -0.58
CA GLY A 432 3.40 -10.58 -1.15
C GLY A 432 2.94 -9.16 -1.40
N ALA A 433 3.91 -8.24 -1.30
CA ALA A 433 3.65 -6.81 -1.40
C ALA A 433 2.98 -6.45 -2.74
N ILE A 434 2.13 -5.42 -2.69
CA ILE A 434 1.48 -4.83 -3.86
C ILE A 434 1.78 -3.34 -3.90
N TRP A 435 1.59 -2.67 -5.05
CA TRP A 435 1.93 -1.24 -5.18
C TRP A 435 1.18 -0.31 -4.21
N ASP A 436 0.04 -0.75 -3.69
CA ASP A 436 -0.83 0.01 -2.79
C ASP A 436 -0.89 -0.57 -1.36
N SER A 437 0.06 -1.45 -1.00
CA SER A 437 0.14 -2.01 0.35
C SER A 437 0.66 -1.05 1.39
#